data_AF-A0A969IGI6-F1
#
_entry.id   AF-A0A969IGI6-F1
#
_cell.length_a   1.000
_cell.length_b   1.000
_cell.length_c   1.000
_cell.angle_alpha   90.00
_cell.angle_beta   90.00
_cell.angle_gamma   90.00
#
_symmetry.space_group_name_H-M   'P 1'
#
loop_
_entity.id
_entity.type
_entity.pdbx_description
1 polymer ?
#
loop_
_entity_poly.entity_id
_entity_poly.type
_entity_poly.pdbx_seq_one_letter_code
_entity_poly.pdbx_strand_id
1 'polypeptide(L)'
;MRPDDGSTHEDDRQRQPVLRGSRPRGCLIKKLSSAEAMCATLTDIGRLLAKEGTEFIRGLLSAYVDARSAAQQRVDVFGADGVARPHARTSTRTVETPFGEVAADA
;
A
#
# COMPACT_ATOMS: atom_id res chain seq x y z
N MET A 1 -36.44 -21.49 25.54
CA MET A 1 -35.10 -21.10 26.00
C MET A 1 -34.14 -21.34 24.84
N ARG A 2 -33.86 -20.30 24.05
CA ARG A 2 -32.89 -20.33 22.94
C ARG A 2 -31.61 -19.65 23.44
N PRO A 3 -30.42 -20.24 23.28
CA PRO A 3 -29.20 -19.51 23.59
C PRO A 3 -28.85 -18.58 22.43
N ASP A 4 -28.37 -17.42 22.85
CA ASP A 4 -27.94 -16.25 22.10
C ASP A 4 -27.19 -16.53 20.81
N ASP A 5 -27.58 -15.74 19.82
CA ASP A 5 -26.88 -15.50 18.58
C ASP A 5 -25.56 -14.79 18.90
N GLY A 6 -24.50 -15.58 19.11
CA GLY A 6 -23.12 -15.13 19.24
C GLY A 6 -22.58 -14.58 17.92
N SER A 7 -23.16 -13.47 17.47
CA SER A 7 -22.63 -12.55 16.47
C SER A 7 -21.19 -12.24 16.83
N THR A 8 -20.25 -12.95 16.20
CA THR A 8 -18.83 -12.59 16.24
C THR A 8 -18.64 -11.56 15.13
N HIS A 9 -19.13 -10.35 15.37
CA HIS A 9 -18.78 -9.19 14.57
C HIS A 9 -17.29 -8.91 14.77
N GLU A 10 -16.60 -8.81 13.64
CA GLU A 10 -15.46 -7.91 13.42
C GLU A 10 -14.19 -8.19 14.22
N ASP A 11 -13.44 -9.21 13.80
CA ASP A 11 -11.97 -9.18 13.89
C ASP A 11 -11.37 -8.86 12.51
N ASP A 12 -11.89 -7.81 11.88
CA ASP A 12 -11.36 -7.22 10.63
C ASP A 12 -10.67 -5.87 10.90
N ARG A 13 -10.27 -5.65 12.16
CA ARG A 13 -9.49 -4.48 12.55
C ARG A 13 -8.02 -4.88 12.58
N GLN A 14 -7.28 -4.37 11.60
CA GLN A 14 -5.82 -4.27 11.56
C GLN A 14 -5.05 -5.39 10.82
N ARG A 15 -5.50 -5.80 9.64
CA ARG A 15 -4.52 -6.14 8.60
C ARG A 15 -3.95 -4.84 8.03
N GLN A 16 -2.99 -4.24 8.73
CA GLN A 16 -2.19 -3.19 8.11
C GLN A 16 -1.54 -3.81 6.87
N PRO A 17 -1.66 -3.20 5.68
CA PRO A 17 -0.95 -3.68 4.52
C PRO A 17 0.54 -3.58 4.85
N VAL A 18 1.21 -4.73 4.92
CA VAL A 18 2.66 -4.78 5.10
C VAL A 18 3.27 -4.07 3.90
N LEU A 19 3.84 -2.89 4.13
CA LEU A 19 4.47 -2.12 3.07
C LEU A 19 5.64 -2.95 2.53
N ARG A 20 5.47 -3.57 1.37
CA ARG A 20 6.47 -4.48 0.81
C ARG A 20 7.72 -3.65 0.45
N GLY A 21 8.81 -3.86 1.17
CA GLY A 21 10.11 -3.25 0.87
C GLY A 21 10.30 -1.78 1.29
N SER A 22 9.37 -1.16 2.04
CA SER A 22 9.57 0.19 2.56
C SER A 22 9.95 0.19 4.04
N ARG A 23 10.86 1.09 4.43
CA ARG A 23 11.22 1.26 5.85
C ARG A 23 10.01 1.84 6.58
N PRO A 24 9.66 1.34 7.78
CA PRO A 24 8.52 1.86 8.52
C PRO A 24 8.73 3.34 8.89
N ARG A 25 7.65 4.12 8.82
CA ARG A 25 7.61 5.56 9.16
C ARG A 25 8.38 5.89 10.45
N GLY A 26 8.24 5.03 11.46
CA GLY A 26 8.86 5.19 12.76
C GLY A 26 10.39 5.25 12.70
N CYS A 27 11.03 4.58 11.74
CA CYS A 27 12.49 4.63 11.58
C CYS A 27 12.97 5.97 11.02
N LEU A 28 12.26 6.56 10.06
CA LEU A 28 12.63 7.86 9.48
C LEU A 28 12.47 8.99 10.51
N ILE A 29 11.36 9.02 11.25
CA ILE A 29 11.14 10.02 12.31
C ILE A 29 12.21 9.92 13.39
N LYS A 30 12.52 8.70 13.86
CA LYS A 30 13.61 8.48 14.83
C LYS A 30 14.96 9.00 14.33
N LYS A 31 15.26 8.78 13.04
CA LYS A 31 16.50 9.27 12.42
C LYS A 31 16.55 10.80 12.35
N LEU A 32 15.44 11.44 11.97
CA LEU A 32 15.34 12.91 11.93
C LEU A 32 15.42 13.56 13.31
N SER A 33 14.95 12.88 14.36
CA SER A 33 15.03 13.35 15.74
C SER A 33 16.31 12.93 16.47
N SER A 34 17.24 12.27 15.79
CA SER A 34 18.52 11.85 16.39
C SER A 34 19.44 13.05 16.65
N ALA A 35 20.32 12.93 17.65
CA ALA A 35 21.32 13.95 17.95
C ALA A 35 22.22 14.25 16.73
N GLU A 36 22.58 13.22 15.96
CA GLU A 36 23.33 13.36 14.71
C GLU A 36 22.59 14.23 13.69
N ALA A 37 21.30 13.97 13.47
CA ALA A 37 20.47 14.77 12.57
C ALA A 37 20.28 16.21 13.06
N MET A 38 20.16 16.42 14.37
CA MET A 38 20.05 17.75 14.97
C MET A 38 21.33 18.60 14.81
N CYS A 39 22.48 17.95 14.61
CA CYS A 39 23.75 18.62 14.32
C CYS A 39 24.07 18.72 12.82
N ALA A 40 23.27 18.10 11.94
CA ALA A 40 23.49 18.11 10.51
C ALA A 40 23.05 19.43 9.86
N THR A 41 23.59 19.73 8.68
CA THR A 41 23.17 20.91 7.92
C THR A 41 21.77 20.71 7.34
N LEU A 42 21.06 21.81 7.06
CA LEU A 42 19.76 21.75 6.40
C LEU A 42 19.84 21.06 5.02
N THR A 43 20.97 21.21 4.32
CA THR A 43 21.22 20.52 3.05
C THR A 43 21.31 19.01 3.22
N ASP A 44 21.99 18.54 4.27
CA ASP A 44 22.12 17.10 4.55
C ASP A 44 20.80 16.48 4.97
N ILE A 45 20.01 17.19 5.78
CA ILE A 45 18.65 16.79 6.12
C ILE A 45 17.76 16.78 4.87
N GLY A 46 17.88 17.77 4.00
CA GLY A 46 17.19 17.82 2.72
C GLY A 46 17.49 16.61 1.84
N ARG A 47 18.77 16.20 1.73
CA ARG A 47 19.18 14.99 0.99
C ARG A 47 18.64 13.72 1.63
N LEU A 48 18.67 13.62 2.97
CA LEU A 48 18.11 12.50 3.70
C LEU A 48 16.62 12.35 3.43
N LEU A 49 15.86 13.45 3.49
CA LEU A 49 14.42 13.47 3.20
C LEU A 49 14.13 13.14 1.74
N ALA A 50 14.88 13.71 0.79
CA ALA A 50 14.72 13.43 -0.62
C ALA A 50 14.93 11.94 -0.94
N LYS A 51 15.87 11.28 -0.25
CA LYS A 51 16.14 9.85 -0.44
C LYS A 51 15.15 8.96 0.33
N GLU A 52 15.14 9.07 1.66
CA GLU A 52 14.39 8.14 2.51
C GLU A 52 12.89 8.49 2.57
N GLY A 53 12.54 9.76 2.45
CA GLY A 53 11.15 10.20 2.39
C GLY A 53 10.47 9.77 1.09
N THR A 54 11.14 9.89 -0.05
CA THR A 54 10.61 9.42 -1.34
C THR A 54 10.35 7.92 -1.32
N GLU A 55 11.31 7.13 -0.83
CA GLU A 55 11.11 5.67 -0.69
C GLU A 55 9.98 5.32 0.27
N PHE A 56 9.81 6.09 1.34
CA PHE A 56 8.69 5.91 2.25
C PHE A 56 7.35 6.18 1.55
N ILE A 57 7.23 7.29 0.81
CA ILE A 57 6.02 7.64 0.06
C ILE A 57 5.72 6.61 -1.03
N ARG A 58 6.75 6.15 -1.76
CA ARG A 58 6.64 5.08 -2.76
C ARG A 58 6.05 3.80 -2.15
N GLY A 59 6.52 3.43 -0.96
CA GLY A 59 5.98 2.30 -0.21
C GLY A 59 4.52 2.46 0.20
N LEU A 60 4.12 3.66 0.67
CA LEU A 60 2.72 3.95 0.99
C LEU A 60 1.83 3.83 -0.24
N LEU A 61 2.28 4.34 -1.38
CA LEU A 61 1.53 4.26 -2.62
C LEU A 61 1.38 2.81 -3.10
N SER A 62 2.45 2.01 -3.02
CA SER A 62 2.39 0.57 -3.33
C SER A 62 1.36 -0.15 -2.47
N ALA A 63 1.38 0.07 -1.16
CA ALA A 63 0.44 -0.58 -0.25
C ALA A 63 -1.01 -0.14 -0.45
N TYR A 64 -1.23 1.12 -0.83
CA TYR A 64 -2.56 1.60 -1.22
C TYR A 64 -3.06 0.88 -2.47
N VAL A 65 -2.19 0.73 -3.48
CA VAL A 65 -2.52 0.01 -4.71
C VAL A 65 -2.84 -1.45 -4.40
N ASP A 66 -2.02 -2.14 -3.59
CA ASP A 66 -2.26 -3.52 -3.17
C ASP A 66 -3.61 -3.67 -2.46
N ALA A 67 -3.91 -2.77 -1.51
CA ALA A 67 -5.18 -2.78 -0.79
C ALA A 67 -6.37 -2.53 -1.71
N ARG A 68 -6.21 -1.63 -2.69
CA ARG A 68 -7.24 -1.33 -3.69
C ARG A 68 -7.49 -2.53 -4.61
N SER A 69 -6.44 -3.20 -5.07
CA SER A 69 -6.56 -4.40 -5.92
C SER A 69 -7.19 -5.55 -5.14
N ALA A 70 -6.85 -5.74 -3.85
CA ALA A 70 -7.48 -6.75 -3.01
C ALA A 70 -8.98 -6.50 -2.76
N ALA A 71 -9.40 -5.23 -2.71
CA ALA A 71 -10.79 -4.84 -2.52
C ALA A 71 -11.62 -4.86 -3.83
N GLN A 72 -11.01 -5.05 -5.00
CA GLN A 72 -11.74 -5.11 -6.27
C GLN A 72 -12.56 -6.38 -6.36
N GLN A 73 -13.89 -6.22 -6.40
CA GLN A 73 -14.81 -7.31 -6.65
C GLN A 73 -14.69 -7.79 -8.11
N ARG A 74 -14.47 -9.10 -8.30
CA ARG A 74 -14.54 -9.71 -9.63
C ARG A 74 -15.98 -9.64 -10.13
N VAL A 75 -16.15 -9.05 -11.30
CA VAL A 75 -17.46 -8.93 -11.96
C VAL A 75 -17.53 -9.94 -13.08
N ASP A 76 -18.67 -10.62 -13.22
CA ASP A 76 -18.88 -11.53 -14.35
C ASP A 76 -18.98 -10.73 -15.65
N VAL A 77 -18.10 -11.04 -16.59
CA VAL A 77 -18.06 -10.40 -17.90
C VAL A 77 -18.84 -11.26 -18.88
N PHE A 78 -19.91 -10.70 -19.45
CA PHE A 78 -20.64 -11.29 -20.57
C PHE A 78 -20.28 -10.53 -21.84
N GLY A 79 -19.95 -11.26 -22.91
CA GLY A 79 -19.77 -10.63 -24.22
C GLY A 79 -21.11 -10.11 -24.77
N ALA A 80 -21.04 -9.29 -25.81
CA ALA A 80 -22.25 -8.81 -26.52
C ALA A 80 -23.05 -9.96 -27.18
N ASP A 81 -22.42 -11.13 -27.31
CA ASP A 81 -22.98 -12.41 -27.73
C ASP A 81 -23.70 -13.16 -26.58
N GLY A 82 -23.71 -12.61 -25.36
CA GLY A 82 -24.27 -13.25 -24.17
C GLY A 82 -23.40 -14.38 -23.59
N VAL A 83 -22.21 -14.62 -24.16
CA VAL A 83 -21.31 -15.68 -23.70
C VAL A 83 -20.53 -15.21 -22.49
N ALA A 84 -20.60 -15.96 -21.40
CA ALA A 84 -19.82 -15.71 -20.19
C ALA A 84 -18.32 -15.87 -20.48
N ARG A 85 -17.53 -14.88 -20.08
CA ARG A 85 -16.06 -14.91 -20.14
C ARG A 85 -15.55 -15.00 -18.70
N PRO A 86 -15.43 -16.21 -18.14
CA PRO A 86 -15.10 -16.41 -16.73
C PRO A 86 -13.64 -16.05 -16.39
N HIS A 87 -12.80 -15.77 -17.39
CA HIS A 87 -11.40 -15.41 -17.18
C HIS A 87 -11.29 -13.91 -16.93
N ALA A 88 -11.16 -13.55 -15.65
CA ALA A 88 -10.65 -12.26 -15.26
C ALA A 88 -9.15 -12.19 -15.62
N ARG A 89 -8.77 -11.18 -16.41
CA ARG A 89 -7.37 -10.97 -16.78
C ARG A 89 -6.69 -10.20 -15.67
N THR A 90 -5.97 -10.89 -14.79
CA THR A 90 -5.08 -10.22 -13.84
C THR A 90 -3.88 -9.69 -14.61
N SER A 91 -3.69 -8.37 -14.60
CA SER A 91 -2.57 -7.73 -15.28
C SER A 91 -1.76 -6.89 -14.29
N THR A 92 -0.54 -7.32 -14.01
CA THR A 92 0.42 -6.49 -13.29
C THR A 92 1.09 -5.53 -14.28
N ARG A 93 1.09 -4.23 -13.97
CA ARG A 93 1.85 -3.22 -14.72
C ARG A 93 2.63 -2.33 -13.78
N THR A 94 3.79 -1.88 -14.23
CA THR A 94 4.54 -0.83 -13.54
C THR A 94 3.99 0.53 -13.93
N VAL A 95 3.72 1.38 -12.94
CA VAL A 95 3.27 2.76 -13.12
C VAL A 95 4.35 3.70 -12.62
N GLU A 96 4.84 4.58 -13.48
CA GLU A 96 5.70 5.67 -13.06
C GLU A 96 4.91 6.69 -12.24
N THR A 97 5.49 7.11 -11.12
CA THR A 97 4.92 8.13 -10.24
C THR A 97 6.00 9.16 -9.91
N PRO A 98 5.63 10.35 -9.40
CA PRO A 98 6.61 11.33 -8.92
C PRO A 98 7.55 10.79 -7.83
N PHE A 99 7.21 9.65 -7.21
CA PHE A 99 7.97 9.02 -6.14
C PHE A 99 8.70 7.75 -6.61
N GLY A 100 8.78 7.53 -7.92
CA GLY A 100 9.36 6.33 -8.53
C GLY A 100 8.31 5.32 -8.99
N GLU A 101 8.78 4.15 -9.38
CA GLU A 101 7.94 3.09 -9.94
C GLU A 101 7.18 2.31 -8.86
N VAL A 102 5.91 2.01 -9.15
CA VAL A 102 5.04 1.18 -8.32
C VAL A 102 4.35 0.12 -9.19
N ALA A 103 4.30 -1.12 -8.70
CA ALA A 103 3.55 -2.19 -9.35
C ALA A 103 2.06 -2.03 -9.03
N ALA A 104 1.22 -2.16 -10.05
CA ALA A 104 -0.23 -2.14 -9.92
C ALA A 104 -0.84 -3.36 -10.57
N ASP A 105 -1.63 -4.10 -9.79
CA ASP A 105 -2.46 -5.19 -10.28
C ASP A 105 -3.81 -4.63 -10.72
N ALA A 106 -4.20 -4.93 -11.96
CA ALA A 106 -5.49 -4.61 -12.56
C ALA A 106 -6.35 -5.86 -12.76
#